data_AF-A0A1Y1M0M8-F1
#
_entry.id   AF-A0A1Y1M0M8-F1
#
_cell.length_a   1.000
_cell.length_b   1.000
_cell.length_c   1.000
_cell.angle_alpha   90.00
_cell.angle_beta   90.00
_cell.angle_gamma   90.00
#
_symmetry.space_group_name_H-M   'P 1'
#
loop_
_entity.id
_entity.type
_entity.pdbx_description
1 polymer ?
#
loop_
_entity_poly.entity_id
_entity_poly.type
_entity_poly.pdbx_seq_one_letter_code
_entity_poly.pdbx_strand_id
1 'polypeptide(L)'
;MTWTAEDEGLLATLYLEKILDETDRNWEEWSEYLLDYYNVVNENEKRSIAQKIKSFYFHSDKISKGNIKSVIKLFGDRYFNVAFETAVEMQAKVAQSPVYAAVYAFNQSTGFAKLLGSHLQGVAHGDETLLIHDYIGFGPQIHGRKLSTSENFIKNLLLDSIHSFARSG
;
A
#
# COMPACT_ATOMS: atom_id res chain seq x y z
N MET A 1 -17.98 2.28 4.49
CA MET A 1 -17.19 2.28 3.24
C MET A 1 -15.71 2.31 3.58
N THR A 2 -14.89 1.52 2.89
CA THR A 2 -13.43 1.48 3.05
C THR A 2 -12.78 1.10 1.72
N TRP A 3 -11.49 1.39 1.54
CA TRP A 3 -10.72 0.96 0.36
C TRP A 3 -9.24 0.80 0.68
N THR A 4 -8.53 0.13 -0.22
CA THR A 4 -7.06 0.12 -0.30
C THR A 4 -6.60 0.64 -1.66
N ALA A 5 -5.35 1.06 -1.76
CA ALA A 5 -4.67 1.24 -3.04
C ALA A 5 -4.29 -0.13 -3.65
N GLU A 6 -4.04 -0.17 -4.96
CA GLU A 6 -3.59 -1.39 -5.64
C GLU A 6 -2.19 -1.83 -5.18
N ASP A 7 -1.26 -0.89 -5.01
CA ASP A 7 0.13 -1.12 -4.64
C ASP A 7 0.47 -0.53 -3.26
N GLU A 8 -0.29 -0.88 -2.23
CA GLU A 8 -0.15 -0.34 -0.85
C GLU A 8 1.30 -0.38 -0.32
N GLY A 9 2.04 -1.44 -0.62
CA GLY A 9 3.42 -1.61 -0.19
C GLY A 9 4.46 -0.79 -0.97
N LEU A 10 4.05 0.01 -1.95
CA LEU A 10 4.98 0.74 -2.83
C LEU A 10 5.82 1.75 -2.05
N LEU A 11 5.23 2.49 -1.11
CA LEU A 11 5.98 3.48 -0.31
C LEU A 11 7.01 2.81 0.60
N ALA A 12 6.68 1.70 1.25
CA ALA A 12 7.64 0.92 2.02
C ALA A 12 8.79 0.40 1.13
N THR A 13 8.44 -0.06 -0.08
CA THR A 13 9.43 -0.54 -1.06
C THR A 13 10.38 0.55 -1.51
N LEU A 14 9.93 1.80 -1.64
CA LEU A 14 10.77 2.95 -1.98
C LEU A 14 11.92 3.16 -0.99
N TYR A 15 11.68 2.95 0.31
CA TYR A 15 12.72 3.06 1.33
C TYR A 15 13.76 1.92 1.25
N LEU A 16 13.37 0.75 0.73
CA LEU A 16 14.25 -0.41 0.60
C LEU A 16 14.92 -0.54 -0.76
N GLU A 17 14.44 0.15 -1.79
CA GLU A 17 14.91 0.02 -3.18
C GLU A 17 16.44 0.15 -3.31
N LYS A 18 17.05 0.98 -2.45
CA LYS A 18 18.49 1.26 -2.45
C LYS A 18 19.32 0.23 -1.67
N ILE A 19 18.69 -0.63 -0.88
CA ILE A 19 19.35 -1.57 0.04
C ILE A 19 18.80 -2.99 -0.07
N LEU A 20 18.30 -3.39 -1.25
CA LEU A 20 17.68 -4.70 -1.46
C LEU A 20 18.70 -5.84 -1.25
N ASP A 21 19.95 -5.66 -1.66
CA ASP A 21 21.00 -6.66 -1.50
C ASP A 21 21.41 -6.81 -0.02
N GLU A 22 21.49 -5.71 0.76
CA GLU A 22 21.63 -5.79 2.21
C GLU A 22 20.42 -6.46 2.86
N THR A 23 19.21 -6.14 2.40
CA THR A 23 17.97 -6.70 2.91
C THR A 23 17.91 -8.21 2.67
N ASP A 24 18.32 -8.68 1.50
CA ASP A 24 18.38 -10.12 1.18
C ASP A 24 19.35 -10.87 2.10
N ARG A 25 20.55 -10.30 2.31
CA ARG A 25 21.63 -10.87 3.13
C ARG A 25 21.26 -10.93 4.61
N ASN A 26 20.60 -9.90 5.13
CA ASN A 26 20.25 -9.78 6.55
C ASN A 26 18.78 -10.15 6.83
N TRP A 27 18.09 -10.80 5.88
CA TRP A 27 16.65 -11.02 5.96
C TRP A 27 16.20 -11.68 7.26
N GLU A 28 16.91 -12.72 7.72
CA GLU A 28 16.54 -13.46 8.95
C GLU A 28 16.56 -12.58 10.21
N GLU A 29 17.37 -11.51 10.22
CA GLU A 29 17.49 -10.56 11.33
C GLU A 29 16.59 -9.32 11.12
N TRP A 30 16.49 -8.80 9.90
CA TRP A 30 15.81 -7.52 9.67
C TRP A 30 14.30 -7.66 9.50
N SER A 31 13.83 -8.81 9.01
CA SER A 31 12.41 -9.01 8.67
C SER A 31 11.47 -8.80 9.85
N GLU A 32 11.89 -9.07 11.08
CA GLU A 32 11.09 -8.83 12.28
C GLU A 32 10.79 -7.35 12.55
N TYR A 33 11.70 -6.46 12.16
CA TYR A 33 11.51 -5.00 12.27
C TYR A 33 10.81 -4.47 11.04
N LEU A 34 11.21 -4.94 9.84
CA LEU A 34 10.61 -4.53 8.58
C LEU A 34 9.13 -4.89 8.50
N LEU A 35 8.72 -5.99 9.13
CA LEU A 35 7.36 -6.51 9.12
C LEU A 35 6.71 -6.48 10.52
N ASP A 36 7.27 -5.71 11.45
CA ASP A 36 6.68 -5.46 12.78
C ASP A 36 6.18 -6.73 13.49
N TYR A 37 7.03 -7.75 13.58
CA TYR A 37 6.73 -8.94 14.38
C TYR A 37 7.73 -9.19 15.52
N TYR A 38 8.69 -8.29 15.72
CA TYR A 38 9.70 -8.36 16.79
C TYR A 38 9.09 -8.63 18.18
N ASN A 39 8.01 -7.92 18.53
CA ASN A 39 7.38 -7.96 19.85
C ASN A 39 6.24 -8.97 20.00
N VAL A 40 5.85 -9.66 18.93
CA VAL A 40 4.64 -10.53 18.91
C VAL A 40 4.96 -12.00 18.64
N VAL A 41 6.22 -12.31 18.31
CA VAL A 41 6.69 -13.66 18.01
C VAL A 41 7.79 -14.03 19.01
N ASN A 42 7.77 -15.27 19.50
CA ASN A 42 8.80 -15.76 20.41
C ASN A 42 10.17 -15.85 19.72
N GLU A 43 11.24 -15.59 20.48
CA GLU A 43 12.60 -15.51 19.94
C GLU A 43 13.02 -16.75 19.13
N ASN A 44 12.63 -17.94 19.60
CA ASN A 44 12.91 -19.21 18.96
C ASN A 44 12.14 -19.47 17.65
N GLU A 45 11.09 -18.69 17.36
CA GLU A 45 10.24 -18.84 16.18
C GLU A 45 10.57 -17.84 15.06
N LYS A 46 11.15 -16.69 15.41
CA LYS A 46 11.43 -15.56 14.49
C LYS A 46 12.18 -15.98 13.24
N ARG A 47 13.24 -16.77 13.38
CA ARG A 47 14.04 -17.27 12.24
C ARG A 47 13.21 -18.13 11.30
N SER A 48 12.39 -19.04 11.84
CA SER A 48 11.53 -19.90 11.02
C SER A 48 10.46 -19.09 10.29
N ILE A 49 9.89 -18.08 10.95
CA ILE A 49 8.93 -17.16 10.35
C ILE A 49 9.57 -16.32 9.23
N ALA A 50 10.76 -15.76 9.46
CA ALA A 50 11.51 -15.03 8.44
C ALA A 50 11.71 -15.89 7.18
N GLN A 51 12.13 -17.14 7.34
CA GLN A 51 12.32 -18.09 6.25
C GLN A 51 11.02 -18.38 5.51
N LYS A 52 9.91 -18.64 6.24
CA LYS A 52 8.59 -18.88 5.64
C LYS A 52 8.12 -17.68 4.82
N ILE A 53 8.27 -16.46 5.33
CA ILE A 53 7.91 -15.24 4.62
C ILE A 53 8.75 -15.12 3.35
N LYS A 54 10.08 -15.29 3.45
CA LYS A 54 10.97 -15.21 2.28
C LYS A 54 10.55 -16.20 1.20
N SER A 55 10.35 -17.46 1.58
CA SER A 55 9.93 -18.52 0.66
C SER A 55 8.57 -18.26 0.04
N PHE A 56 7.63 -17.64 0.75
CA PHE A 56 6.31 -17.35 0.21
C PHE A 56 6.34 -16.25 -0.88
N TYR A 57 7.04 -15.15 -0.63
CA TYR A 57 7.03 -14.00 -1.57
C TYR A 57 8.11 -14.06 -2.64
N PHE A 58 9.25 -14.70 -2.34
CA PHE A 58 10.42 -14.74 -3.22
C PHE A 58 10.79 -16.15 -3.67
N HIS A 59 10.11 -17.19 -3.18
CA HIS A 59 10.43 -18.58 -3.51
C HIS A 59 11.91 -18.90 -3.21
N SER A 60 12.68 -19.27 -4.23
CA SER A 60 14.12 -19.50 -4.16
C SER A 60 14.94 -18.31 -4.65
N ASP A 61 14.29 -17.22 -5.07
CA ASP A 61 14.94 -16.04 -5.60
C ASP A 61 15.45 -15.12 -4.48
N LYS A 62 16.49 -14.36 -4.80
CA LYS A 62 16.98 -13.28 -3.94
C LYS A 62 16.04 -12.08 -4.02
N ILE A 63 15.95 -11.31 -2.94
CA ILE A 63 15.30 -10.00 -2.97
C ILE A 63 16.15 -9.08 -3.85
N SER A 64 15.58 -8.55 -4.93
CA SER A 64 16.30 -7.75 -5.91
C SER A 64 15.38 -6.78 -6.66
N LYS A 65 15.97 -5.90 -7.46
CA LYS A 65 15.17 -5.03 -8.36
C LYS A 65 14.36 -5.84 -9.39
N GLY A 66 14.84 -7.02 -9.78
CA GLY A 66 14.16 -7.88 -10.77
C GLY A 66 12.81 -8.42 -10.29
N ASN A 67 12.62 -8.53 -8.97
CA ASN A 67 11.37 -8.99 -8.34
C ASN A 67 10.81 -7.95 -7.36
N ILE A 68 11.00 -6.66 -7.65
CA ILE A 68 10.54 -5.56 -6.80
C ILE A 68 9.03 -5.59 -6.52
N LYS A 69 8.23 -6.11 -7.47
CA LYS A 69 6.79 -6.30 -7.28
C LYS A 69 6.45 -7.28 -6.14
N SER A 70 7.30 -8.28 -5.88
CA SER A 70 7.13 -9.16 -4.71
C SER A 70 7.38 -8.42 -3.41
N VAL A 71 8.29 -7.44 -3.40
CA VAL A 71 8.53 -6.56 -2.24
C VAL A 71 7.30 -5.67 -2.00
N ILE A 72 6.75 -5.05 -3.06
CA ILE A 72 5.51 -4.27 -2.99
C ILE A 72 4.36 -5.12 -2.45
N LYS A 73 4.18 -6.34 -2.97
CA LYS A 73 3.14 -7.25 -2.49
C LYS A 73 3.32 -7.62 -1.02
N LEU A 74 4.54 -7.98 -0.60
CA LEU A 74 4.87 -8.32 0.79
C LEU A 74 4.45 -7.20 1.76
N PHE A 75 4.86 -5.97 1.47
CA PHE A 75 4.54 -4.82 2.33
C PHE A 75 3.05 -4.46 2.29
N GLY A 76 2.43 -4.55 1.12
CA GLY A 76 0.99 -4.31 0.96
C GLY A 76 0.17 -5.31 1.75
N ASP A 77 0.48 -6.60 1.63
CA ASP A 77 -0.19 -7.66 2.37
C ASP A 77 0.01 -7.53 3.88
N ARG A 78 1.24 -7.27 4.33
CA ARG A 78 1.56 -7.16 5.76
C ARG A 78 0.84 -5.98 6.42
N TYR A 79 0.87 -4.81 5.79
CA TYR A 79 0.42 -3.58 6.44
C TYR A 79 -1.02 -3.18 6.11
N PHE A 80 -1.60 -3.70 5.02
CA PHE A 80 -2.89 -3.22 4.52
C PHE A 80 -3.81 -4.37 4.09
N ASN A 81 -3.49 -5.09 3.02
CA ASN A 81 -4.46 -5.92 2.29
C ASN A 81 -5.07 -7.02 3.15
N VAL A 82 -4.26 -7.78 3.90
CA VAL A 82 -4.76 -8.91 4.70
C VAL A 82 -5.67 -8.42 5.83
N ALA A 83 -5.28 -7.35 6.53
CA ALA A 83 -6.08 -6.76 7.60
C ALA A 83 -7.37 -6.13 7.05
N PHE A 84 -7.29 -5.45 5.90
CA PHE A 84 -8.43 -4.89 5.19
C PHE A 84 -9.46 -5.96 4.82
N GLU A 85 -9.04 -7.02 4.13
CA GLU A 85 -9.92 -8.12 3.72
C GLU A 85 -10.54 -8.81 4.94
N THR A 86 -9.72 -9.12 5.94
CA THR A 86 -10.19 -9.74 7.20
C THR A 86 -11.23 -8.85 7.89
N ALA A 87 -10.99 -7.55 8.00
CA ALA A 87 -11.92 -6.62 8.64
C ALA A 87 -13.23 -6.48 7.87
N VAL A 88 -13.17 -6.39 6.54
CA VAL A 88 -14.34 -6.34 5.67
C VAL A 88 -15.19 -7.60 5.83
N GLU A 89 -14.57 -8.78 5.78
CA GLU A 89 -15.28 -10.04 5.98
C GLU A 89 -15.91 -10.16 7.37
N MET A 90 -15.15 -9.80 8.41
CA MET A 90 -15.63 -9.85 9.79
C MET A 90 -16.83 -8.92 9.98
N GLN A 91 -16.77 -7.70 9.45
CA GLN A 91 -17.90 -6.76 9.49
C GLN A 91 -19.09 -7.27 8.69
N ALA A 92 -18.88 -7.79 7.48
CA ALA A 92 -19.96 -8.31 6.64
C ALA A 92 -20.72 -9.49 7.27
N LYS A 93 -20.07 -10.28 8.13
CA LYS A 93 -20.70 -11.41 8.85
C LYS A 93 -21.65 -10.99 9.96
N VAL A 94 -21.48 -9.79 10.54
CA VAL A 94 -22.22 -9.37 11.75
C VAL A 94 -23.01 -8.09 11.56
N ALA A 95 -22.67 -7.25 10.58
CA ALA A 95 -23.33 -5.99 10.34
C ALA A 95 -24.75 -6.21 9.79
N GLN A 96 -25.70 -5.43 10.30
CA GLN A 96 -27.05 -5.35 9.74
C GLN A 96 -27.15 -4.34 8.58
N SER A 97 -26.12 -3.50 8.43
CA SER A 97 -25.98 -2.52 7.35
C SER A 97 -25.04 -3.06 6.26
N PRO A 98 -25.20 -2.62 5.00
CA PRO A 98 -24.27 -2.98 3.93
C PRO A 98 -22.83 -2.56 4.25
N VAL A 99 -21.87 -3.42 3.87
CA VAL A 99 -20.42 -3.14 3.96
C VAL A 99 -19.90 -2.88 2.55
N TYR A 100 -19.36 -1.68 2.32
CA TYR A 100 -18.77 -1.28 1.05
C TYR A 100 -17.25 -1.29 1.14
N ALA A 101 -16.61 -2.04 0.24
CA ALA A 101 -15.16 -2.15 0.11
C ALA A 101 -14.76 -1.94 -1.35
N ALA A 102 -13.62 -1.29 -1.61
CA ALA A 102 -13.11 -1.06 -2.95
C ALA A 102 -11.58 -1.14 -3.01
N VAL A 103 -11.04 -1.26 -4.23
CA VAL A 103 -9.61 -1.11 -4.51
C VAL A 103 -9.45 0.08 -5.44
N TYR A 104 -8.63 1.05 -5.03
CA TYR A 104 -8.24 2.19 -5.83
C TYR A 104 -7.04 1.82 -6.70
N ALA A 105 -7.28 1.70 -8.01
CA ALA A 105 -6.29 1.27 -9.00
C ALA A 105 -6.03 2.33 -10.09
N PHE A 106 -6.34 3.61 -9.81
CA PHE A 106 -6.10 4.67 -10.78
C PHE A 106 -4.69 5.26 -10.63
N ASN A 107 -3.81 4.92 -11.58
CA ASN A 107 -2.46 5.48 -11.66
C ASN A 107 -2.47 6.91 -12.22
N GLN A 108 -2.54 7.87 -11.31
CA GLN A 108 -2.56 9.30 -11.62
C GLN A 108 -1.20 9.84 -12.10
N SER A 109 -1.21 11.05 -12.68
CA SER A 109 0.00 11.66 -13.23
C SER A 109 1.05 11.96 -12.16
N THR A 110 0.61 12.40 -10.98
CA THR A 110 1.45 12.77 -9.83
C THR A 110 1.02 12.01 -8.56
N GLY A 111 1.52 10.79 -8.38
CA GLY A 111 1.39 10.02 -7.13
C GLY A 111 2.60 10.18 -6.20
N PHE A 112 2.52 9.65 -4.98
CA PHE A 112 3.54 9.77 -3.94
C PHE A 112 4.90 9.23 -4.38
N ALA A 113 4.95 8.10 -5.09
CA ALA A 113 6.19 7.54 -5.61
C ALA A 113 6.97 8.58 -6.43
N LYS A 114 6.27 9.27 -7.34
CA LYS A 114 6.82 10.31 -8.20
C LYS A 114 7.19 11.56 -7.42
N LEU A 115 6.37 11.98 -6.45
CA LEU A 115 6.67 13.11 -5.57
C LEU A 115 7.96 12.90 -4.77
N LEU A 116 8.23 11.65 -4.37
CA LEU A 116 9.45 11.25 -3.67
C LEU A 116 10.63 10.95 -4.62
N GLY A 117 10.47 11.22 -5.92
CA GLY A 117 11.52 11.06 -6.92
C GLY A 117 11.81 9.61 -7.33
N SER A 118 10.92 8.67 -7.03
CA SER A 118 11.06 7.28 -7.47
C SER A 118 10.52 7.07 -8.87
N HIS A 119 11.11 6.10 -9.56
CA HIS A 119 10.66 5.62 -10.87
C HIS A 119 9.78 4.37 -10.78
N LEU A 120 9.54 3.85 -9.56
CA LEU A 120 8.61 2.75 -9.34
C LEU A 120 7.21 3.18 -9.83
N GLN A 121 6.61 2.30 -10.62
CA GLN A 121 5.27 2.49 -11.16
C GLN A 121 4.27 1.72 -10.31
N GLY A 122 3.10 2.31 -10.10
CA GLY A 122 2.01 1.70 -9.34
C GLY A 122 1.11 2.76 -8.71
N VAL A 123 0.14 2.29 -7.95
CA VAL A 123 -0.80 3.13 -7.18
C VAL A 123 -0.47 2.99 -5.71
N ALA A 124 0.25 3.97 -5.19
CA ALA A 124 0.79 3.92 -3.84
C ALA A 124 -0.26 4.24 -2.77
N HIS A 125 0.00 3.80 -1.54
CA HIS A 125 -0.76 4.22 -0.37
C HIS A 125 -0.95 5.75 -0.33
N GLY A 126 -2.20 6.20 -0.27
CA GLY A 126 -2.55 7.62 -0.17
C GLY A 126 -2.62 8.38 -1.50
N ASP A 127 -2.38 7.73 -2.65
CA ASP A 127 -2.47 8.40 -3.95
C ASP A 127 -3.86 9.00 -4.21
N GLU A 128 -4.93 8.31 -3.82
CA GLU A 128 -6.29 8.84 -3.89
C GLU A 128 -6.47 10.10 -3.04
N THR A 129 -5.77 10.19 -1.90
CA THR A 129 -5.79 11.35 -1.02
C THR A 129 -5.16 12.57 -1.69
N LEU A 130 -4.06 12.39 -2.44
CA LEU A 130 -3.42 13.44 -3.26
C LEU A 130 -4.28 13.91 -4.44
N LEU A 131 -5.23 13.07 -4.88
CA LEU A 131 -6.17 13.43 -5.94
C LEU A 131 -7.35 14.24 -5.38
N ILE A 132 -7.90 13.79 -4.25
CA ILE A 132 -9.05 14.42 -3.59
C ILE A 132 -8.67 15.79 -3.02
N HIS A 133 -7.52 15.89 -2.34
CA HIS A 133 -7.13 17.08 -1.58
C HIS A 133 -6.09 17.93 -2.29
N ASP A 134 -6.32 19.25 -2.27
CA ASP A 134 -5.37 20.25 -2.75
C ASP A 134 -4.38 20.61 -1.64
N TYR A 135 -3.37 19.76 -1.43
CA TYR A 135 -2.47 19.87 -0.28
C TYR A 135 -1.31 20.85 -0.51
N ILE A 136 -1.36 22.01 0.15
CA ILE A 136 -0.35 23.09 0.06
C ILE A 136 1.06 22.59 0.42
N GLY A 137 1.20 21.65 1.36
CA GLY A 137 2.50 21.18 1.83
C GLY A 137 3.34 20.43 0.79
N PHE A 138 2.75 19.98 -0.32
CA PHE A 138 3.48 19.36 -1.44
C PHE A 138 3.81 20.37 -2.55
N GLY A 139 3.62 21.67 -2.29
CA GLY A 139 3.97 22.74 -3.22
C GLY A 139 3.22 22.65 -4.55
N PRO A 140 3.73 23.29 -5.62
CA PRO A 140 3.01 23.40 -6.89
C PRO A 140 2.84 22.08 -7.64
N GLN A 141 3.51 21.01 -7.20
CA GLN A 141 3.35 19.67 -7.77
C GLN A 141 1.97 19.09 -7.49
N ILE A 142 1.35 19.50 -6.38
CA ILE A 142 0.00 19.11 -5.97
C ILE A 142 -0.91 20.34 -5.87
N HIS A 143 -0.45 21.38 -5.17
CA HIS A 143 -1.25 22.57 -4.94
C HIS A 143 -1.51 23.34 -6.23
N GLY A 144 -2.79 23.54 -6.56
CA GLY A 144 -3.19 24.27 -7.75
C GLY A 144 -2.83 23.58 -9.07
N ARG A 145 -2.47 22.27 -9.03
CA ARG A 145 -2.13 21.53 -10.24
C ARG A 145 -3.34 21.38 -11.15
N LYS A 146 -3.12 21.46 -12.46
CA LYS A 146 -4.17 21.17 -13.45
C LYS A 146 -4.31 19.66 -13.61
N LEU A 147 -5.46 19.13 -13.18
CA LEU A 147 -5.82 17.73 -13.38
C LEU A 147 -6.22 17.45 -14.83
N SER A 148 -5.86 16.28 -15.34
CA SER A 148 -6.36 15.74 -16.61
C SER A 148 -7.87 15.45 -16.57
N THR A 149 -8.48 15.16 -17.72
CA THR A 149 -9.89 14.76 -17.78
C THR A 149 -10.17 13.52 -16.93
N SER A 150 -9.30 12.50 -17.03
CA SER A 150 -9.44 11.25 -16.26
C SER A 150 -9.24 11.49 -14.76
N GLU A 151 -8.28 12.32 -14.36
CA GLU A 151 -8.07 12.67 -12.95
C GLU A 151 -9.27 13.44 -12.37
N ASN A 152 -9.84 14.39 -13.12
CA ASN A 152 -11.06 15.09 -12.68
C ASN A 152 -12.25 14.13 -12.56
N PHE A 153 -12.40 13.20 -13.52
CA PHE A 153 -13.45 12.18 -13.46
C PHE A 153 -13.31 11.31 -12.20
N ILE A 154 -12.13 10.75 -11.94
CA ILE A 154 -11.88 9.90 -10.77
C ILE A 154 -12.01 10.69 -9.47
N LYS A 155 -11.50 11.94 -9.42
CA LYS A 155 -11.68 12.83 -8.26
C LYS A 155 -13.16 13.02 -7.93
N ASN A 156 -13.98 13.34 -8.93
CA ASN A 156 -15.41 13.55 -8.73
C ASN A 156 -16.10 12.25 -8.33
N LEU A 157 -15.75 11.11 -8.94
CA LEU A 157 -16.28 9.81 -8.56
C LEU A 157 -15.99 9.48 -7.09
N LEU A 158 -14.77 9.72 -6.60
CA LEU A 158 -14.40 9.51 -5.21
C LEU A 158 -15.18 10.43 -4.26
N LEU A 159 -15.27 11.73 -4.59
CA LEU A 159 -16.02 12.71 -3.82
C LEU A 159 -17.52 12.39 -3.77
N ASP A 160 -18.11 12.02 -4.90
CA ASP A 160 -19.51 11.63 -5.00
C ASP A 160 -19.79 10.35 -4.19
N SER A 161 -18.87 9.39 -4.22
CA SER A 161 -18.97 8.16 -3.41
C SER A 161 -18.95 8.47 -1.90
N ILE A 162 -18.01 9.31 -1.46
CA ILE A 162 -17.91 9.74 -0.05
C ILE A 162 -19.16 10.53 0.36
N HIS A 163 -19.58 11.49 -0.46
CA HIS A 163 -20.76 12.32 -0.19
C HIS A 163 -22.06 11.49 -0.17
N SER A 164 -22.23 10.57 -1.12
CA SER A 164 -23.38 9.67 -1.17
C SER A 164 -23.41 8.78 0.08
N PHE A 165 -22.30 8.13 0.42
CA PHE A 165 -22.19 7.30 1.62
C PHE A 165 -22.52 8.09 2.90
N ALA A 166 -22.01 9.32 3.02
CA ALA A 166 -22.29 10.19 4.17
C ALA A 166 -23.77 10.57 4.28
N ARG A 167 -24.49 10.65 3.16
CA ARG A 167 -25.90 11.05 3.13
C ARG A 167 -26.86 9.89 3.37
N SER A 168 -26.60 8.72 2.81
CA SER A 168 -27.58 7.62 2.80
C SER A 168 -27.13 6.31 3.43
N GLY A 169 -25.84 6.17 3.75
CA GLY A 169 -25.26 4.85 4.02
C GLY A 169 -25.04 4.06 2.74
#